data_AF-S0J5N5-F1
#
_entry.id   AF-S0J5N5-F1
#
_cell.length_a   1.000
_cell.length_b   1.000
_cell.length_c   1.000
_cell.angle_alpha   90.00
_cell.angle_beta   90.00
_cell.angle_gamma   90.00
#
_symmetry.space_group_name_H-M   'P 1'
#
loop_
_entity.id
_entity.type
_entity.pdbx_description
1 polymer ?
#
loop_
_entity_poly.entity_id
_entity_poly.type
_entity_poly.pdbx_seq_one_letter_code
_entity_poly.pdbx_strand_id
1 'polypeptide(L)' 'MAMSSILTNVKIVDPKKIESFIKALDASADDPKREPSTPVSRQMTNIDEIRRLMAKKVLMR' A
#
# COMPACT_ATOMS: atom_id res chain seq x y z
N MET A 1 -13.09 7.66 9.14
CA MET A 1 -11.85 7.08 8.61
C MET A 1 -10.74 8.08 8.82
N ALA A 2 -9.64 7.71 9.49
CA ALA A 2 -8.48 8.59 9.59
C ALA A 2 -7.58 8.35 8.37
N MET A 3 -7.46 9.35 7.49
CA MET A 3 -6.32 9.42 6.56
C MET A 3 -5.11 9.90 7.35
N SER A 4 -4.52 9.03 8.18
CA SER A 4 -3.22 9.33 8.76
C SER A 4 -2.16 9.09 7.67
N SER A 5 -1.40 10.13 7.33
CA SER A 5 -0.26 9.98 6.43
C SER A 5 0.78 9.05 7.06
N ILE A 6 1.34 8.14 6.29
CA ILE A 6 2.42 7.26 6.76
C ILE A 6 3.68 8.06 7.13
N LEU A 7 3.78 9.30 6.64
CA LEU A 7 4.91 10.19 6.87
C LEU A 7 4.67 11.20 8.01
N THR A 8 3.54 11.13 8.73
CA THR A 8 3.18 12.13 9.76
C THR A 8 4.25 12.34 10.84
N ASN A 9 5.06 11.32 11.13
CA ASN A 9 6.13 11.38 12.13
C ASN A 9 7.56 11.33 11.55
N VAL A 10 7.72 11.46 10.23
CA VAL A 10 9.04 11.41 9.58
C VAL A 10 9.60 12.82 9.44
N LYS A 11 10.73 13.10 10.11
CA LYS A 11 11.44 14.38 10.02
C LYS A 11 12.82 14.17 9.41
N ILE A 12 13.03 14.69 8.20
CA ILE A 12 14.34 14.71 7.54
C ILE A 12 14.92 16.12 7.74
N VAL A 13 16.02 16.22 8.48
CA VAL A 13 16.63 17.53 8.84
C VAL A 13 17.92 17.79 8.06
N ASP A 14 18.58 16.72 7.61
CA ASP A 14 19.82 16.82 6.84
C ASP A 14 19.52 17.25 5.39
N PRO A 15 20.05 18.40 4.93
CA PRO A 15 19.82 18.91 3.58
C PRO A 15 20.16 17.90 2.47
N LYS A 16 21.25 17.14 2.62
CA LYS A 16 21.65 16.14 1.62
C LYS A 16 20.66 14.98 1.53
N LYS A 17 20.06 14.61 2.66
CA LYS A 17 19.03 13.56 2.71
C LYS A 17 17.71 14.05 2.13
N ILE A 18 17.37 15.34 2.30
CA ILE A 18 16.19 15.95 1.68
C ILE A 18 16.31 15.90 0.17
N GLU A 19 17.43 16.34 -0.39
CA GLU A 19 17.65 16.32 -1.85
C GLU A 19 17.62 14.90 -2.41
N SER A 20 18.26 13.95 -1.73
CA SER A 20 18.25 12.54 -2.11
C SER A 20 16.85 11.94 -2.07
N PHE A 21 16.04 12.31 -1.08
CA PHE A 21 14.67 11.85 -0.93
C PHE A 21 13.76 12.42 -2.03
N ILE A 22 13.84 13.72 -2.32
CA ILE A 22 13.09 14.35 -3.42
C ILE A 22 13.43 13.68 -4.74
N LYS A 23 14.72 13.48 -5.03
CA LYS A 23 15.18 12.80 -6.25
C LYS A 23 14.63 11.37 -6.37
N ALA A 24 14.53 10.65 -5.25
CA ALA A 24 13.94 9.32 -5.23
C ALA A 24 12.42 9.34 -5.47
N LEU A 25 11.71 10.36 -4.97
CA LEU A 25 10.29 10.55 -5.25
C LEU A 25 10.03 10.85 -6.72
N ASP A 26 10.83 11.74 -7.31
CA ASP A 26 10.72 12.08 -8.73
C ASP A 26 10.98 10.84 -9.62
N ALA A 27 12.04 10.09 -9.32
CA ALA A 27 12.33 8.84 -10.03
C ALA A 27 11.21 7.79 -9.86
N SER A 28 10.60 7.70 -8.69
CA SER A 28 9.47 6.80 -8.43
C SER A 28 8.19 7.23 -9.15
N ALA A 29 8.04 8.51 -9.52
CA ALA A 29 6.87 8.98 -10.27
C ALA A 29 6.96 8.54 -11.75
N ASP A 30 8.18 8.43 -12.27
CA ASP A 30 8.46 7.95 -13.63
C ASP A 30 8.50 6.42 -13.73
N ASP A 31 8.46 5.71 -12.60
CA ASP A 31 8.44 4.25 -12.59
C ASP A 31 7.18 3.74 -13.33
N PRO A 32 7.33 2.74 -14.22
CA PRO A 32 6.20 2.16 -14.92
C PRO A 32 5.19 1.62 -13.90
N LYS A 33 3.91 1.81 -14.20
CA LYS A 33 2.81 1.32 -13.37
C LYS A 33 3.06 -0.15 -13.05
N ARG A 34 3.18 -0.47 -11.75
CA ARG A 34 3.48 -1.84 -11.32
C ARG A 34 2.34 -2.75 -11.75
N GLU A 35 2.58 -3.51 -12.81
CA GLU A 35 1.68 -4.55 -13.24
C GLU A 35 1.73 -5.70 -12.22
N PRO A 36 0.58 -6.24 -11.81
CA PRO A 36 0.55 -7.41 -10.95
C PRO A 36 1.32 -8.57 -11.59
N SER A 37 2.29 -9.13 -10.88
CA SER A 37 3.06 -10.31 -11.33
C SER A 37 2.20 -11.57 -11.43
N THR A 38 1.01 -11.54 -10.86
CA THR A 38 0.00 -12.60 -10.95
C THR A 38 -1.29 -11.98 -11.45
N PRO A 39 -2.07 -12.68 -12.31
CA PRO A 39 -3.41 -12.25 -12.66
C PRO A 39 -4.17 -11.96 -11.38
N VAL A 40 -4.59 -10.71 -11.19
CA VAL A 40 -5.49 -10.37 -10.09
C VAL A 40 -6.80 -11.05 -10.43
N SER A 41 -6.99 -12.26 -9.88
CA SER A 41 -8.23 -13.00 -10.01
C SER A 41 -9.37 -12.09 -9.60
N ARG A 42 -10.48 -12.18 -10.34
CA ARG A 42 -11.73 -11.45 -10.11
C ARG A 42 -11.93 -11.15 -8.63
N GLN A 43 -12.08 -9.87 -8.28
CA GLN A 43 -12.45 -9.47 -6.93
C GLN A 43 -13.66 -10.32 -6.51
N MET A 44 -13.57 -10.97 -5.35
CA MET A 44 -14.69 -11.73 -4.79
C MET A 44 -15.83 -10.73 -4.54
N THR A 45 -16.88 -10.74 -5.38
CA THR A 45 -18.02 -9.83 -5.25
C THR A 45 -19.18 -10.45 -4.48
N ASN A 46 -19.16 -11.77 -4.27
CA ASN A 46 -20.21 -12.47 -3.52
C ASN A 46 -20.04 -12.20 -2.01
N ILE A 47 -21.01 -11.50 -1.43
CA ILE A 47 -21.02 -11.10 -0.03
C ILE A 47 -20.98 -12.31 0.91
N ASP A 48 -21.66 -13.41 0.57
CA ASP A 48 -21.74 -14.58 1.44
C ASP A 48 -20.41 -15.36 1.48
N GLU A 49 -19.70 -15.42 0.35
CA GLU A 49 -18.37 -16.01 0.28
C GLU A 49 -17.34 -15.19 1.07
N ILE A 50 -17.43 -13.85 1.00
CA ILE A 50 -16.60 -12.95 1.81
C ILE A 50 -16.86 -13.19 3.30
N ARG A 51 -18.13 -13.23 3.73
CA ARG A 51 -18.51 -13.48 5.12
C ARG A 51 -17.97 -14.80 5.63
N ARG A 52 -18.10 -15.87 4.84
CA ARG A 52 -17.56 -17.20 5.18
C ARG A 52 -16.04 -17.18 5.34
N LEU A 53 -15.32 -16.53 4.43
CA LEU A 53 -13.86 -16.42 4.49
C LEU A 53 -13.41 -15.64 5.72
N MET A 54 -14.07 -14.52 6.02
CA MET A 54 -13.77 -13.69 7.20
C MET A 54 -14.06 -14.43 8.51
N ALA A 55 -15.16 -15.19 8.57
CA ALA A 55 -15.48 -16.03 9.73
C ALA A 55 -14.41 -17.12 9.97
N LYS A 56 -13.91 -17.77 8.90
CA LYS A 56 -12.83 -18.76 9.00
C LYS A 56 -11.53 -18.16 9.57
N LYS A 57 -11.23 -16.91 9.22
CA LYS A 57 -10.02 -16.21 9.68
C LYS A 57 -10.07 -15.85 11.18
N VAL A 58 -11.27 -15.62 11.73
CA VAL A 58 -11.44 -15.36 13.18
C VAL A 58 -11.28 -16.64 14.00
N LEU A 59 -11.71 -17.79 13.48
CA LEU A 59 -11.61 -19.09 14.16
C LEU A 59 -10.17 -19.65 14.20
N MET A 60 -9.30 -19.23 13.29
CA MET A 60 -7.90 -19.66 13.24
C MET A 60 -6.94 -18.76 14.03
N ARG A 61 -7.46 -17.90 14.92
CA ARG A 61 -6.67 -17.06 15.83
C ARG A 61 -6.76 -17.55 17.26
#